data_AF-A0A7S8EUY9-F1
#
_entry.id   AF-A0A7S8EUY9-F1
#
_cell.length_a   1.000
_cell.length_b   1.000
_cell.length_c   1.000
_cell.angle_alpha   90.00
_cell.angle_beta   90.00
_cell.angle_gamma   90.00
#
_symmetry.space_group_name_H-M   'P 1'
#
loop_
_entity.id
_entity.type
_entity.pdbx_description
1 polymer ?
#
loop_
_entity_poly.entity_id
_entity_poly.type
_entity_poly.pdbx_seq_one_letter_code
_entity_poly.pdbx_strand_id
1 'polypeptide(L)' 'MIARADIEISDDIKVFNLKISKRPDGNYAVFGPNALGGRVVTFSRTLVNEIAEAAVAALKEPMPHDRTIR' A
#
# COMPACT_ATOMS: atom_id res chain seq x y z
N MET A 1 6.72 -7.72 3.49
CA MET A 1 6.18 -6.39 3.11
C MET A 1 6.64 -6.14 1.69
N ILE A 2 5.79 -5.61 0.82
CA ILE A 2 6.15 -5.39 -0.60
C ILE A 2 6.25 -3.91 -0.96
N ALA A 3 5.47 -3.04 -0.33
CA ALA A 3 5.50 -1.60 -0.60
C ALA A 3 5.05 -0.80 0.62
N ARG A 4 5.39 0.50 0.60
CA ARG A 4 4.68 1.54 1.33
C ARG A 4 4.08 2.51 0.33
N ALA A 5 2.88 3.00 0.62
CA ALA A 5 2.19 3.95 -0.24
C ALA A 5 1.40 4.94 0.60
N ASP A 6 1.27 6.15 0.05
CA ASP A 6 0.27 7.12 0.45
C ASP A 6 -0.85 7.05 -0.58
N ILE A 7 -2.10 7.06 -0.12
CA ILE A 7 -3.26 6.96 -1.00
C ILE A 7 -4.19 8.14 -0.80
N GLU A 8 -4.81 8.55 -1.90
CA GLU A 8 -5.93 9.47 -1.92
C GLU A 8 -7.17 8.64 -2.23
N ILE A 9 -8.10 8.58 -1.27
CA ILE A 9 -9.34 7.81 -1.39
C ILE A 9 -10.40 8.67 -2.09
N SER A 10 -10.39 9.95 -1.78
CA SER A 10 -11.18 11.01 -2.40
C SER A 10 -10.44 12.34 -2.26
N ASP A 11 -10.95 13.38 -2.90
CA ASP A 11 -10.37 14.74 -2.84
C ASP A 11 -10.23 15.26 -1.39
N ASP A 12 -11.07 14.79 -0.49
CA ASP A 12 -11.10 15.20 0.92
C ASP A 12 -10.29 14.28 1.84
N ILE A 13 -9.93 13.07 1.39
CA ILE A 13 -9.38 12.02 2.25
C ILE A 13 -8.09 11.43 1.68
N LYS A 14 -7.00 11.69 2.40
CA LYS A 14 -5.69 11.07 2.16
C LYS A 14 -5.27 10.25 3.37
N VAL A 15 -4.74 9.05 3.10
CA VAL A 15 -4.23 8.16 4.13
C VAL A 15 -2.77 7.86 3.85
N PHE A 16 -1.93 8.17 4.82
CA PHE A 16 -0.47 8.11 4.67
C PHE A 16 0.11 6.87 5.34
N ASN A 17 1.30 6.49 4.87
CA ASN A 17 2.15 5.44 5.42
C ASN A 17 1.45 4.07 5.48
N LEU A 18 0.70 3.73 4.44
CA LEU A 18 0.09 2.42 4.32
C LEU A 18 1.14 1.36 4.03
N LYS A 19 1.08 0.26 4.76
CA LYS A 19 1.94 -0.90 4.55
C LYS A 19 1.21 -1.95 3.73
N ILE A 20 1.79 -2.34 2.61
CA ILE A 20 1.22 -3.35 1.72
C ILE A 20 2.04 -4.64 1.83
N SER A 21 1.36 -5.76 2.01
CA SER A 21 1.99 -7.08 2.08
C SER A 21 1.23 -8.11 1.27
N LYS A 22 1.96 -8.98 0.58
CA LYS A 22 1.43 -10.21 0.02
C LYS A 22 1.34 -11.27 1.12
N ARG A 23 0.22 -11.98 1.19
CA ARG A 23 -0.03 -13.10 2.10
C ARG A 23 0.38 -14.43 1.43
N PRO A 24 0.60 -15.49 2.21
CA PRO A 24 0.96 -16.81 1.67
C PRO A 24 -0.09 -17.43 0.75
N ASP A 25 -1.37 -17.07 0.93
CA ASP A 25 -2.51 -17.51 0.10
C ASP A 25 -2.60 -16.76 -1.25
N GLY A 26 -1.65 -15.87 -1.53
CA GLY A 26 -1.63 -15.05 -2.73
C GLY A 26 -2.42 -13.74 -2.63
N ASN A 27 -3.23 -13.55 -1.59
CA ASN A 27 -3.99 -12.31 -1.37
C ASN A 27 -3.10 -11.18 -0.86
N TYR A 28 -3.63 -9.96 -0.88
CA TYR A 28 -2.96 -8.79 -0.33
C TYR A 28 -3.56 -8.37 1.01
N ALA A 29 -2.75 -7.68 1.80
CA ALA A 29 -3.19 -6.97 2.99
C ALA A 29 -2.59 -5.56 2.98
N VAL A 30 -3.46 -4.59 3.26
CA VAL A 30 -3.12 -3.19 3.46
C VAL A 30 -3.32 -2.88 4.94
N PHE A 31 -2.27 -2.42 5.59
CA PHE A 31 -2.30 -2.02 6.99
C PHE A 31 -2.29 -0.50 7.09
N GLY A 32 -3.35 0.04 7.69
CA GLY A 32 -3.48 1.45 8.03
C GLY A 32 -2.56 1.88 9.18
N PRO A 33 -2.50 3.19 9.46
CA PRO A 33 -1.78 3.72 10.61
C PRO A 33 -2.29 3.11 11.92
N ASN A 34 -1.37 2.97 12.87
CA ASN A 34 -1.66 2.60 14.23
C ASN A 34 -1.47 3.82 15.13
N ALA A 35 -2.49 4.15 15.93
CA ALA A 35 -2.41 5.22 16.93
C ALA A 35 -2.56 4.60 18.32
N LEU A 36 -1.46 4.57 19.09
CA LEU A 36 -1.43 4.04 20.46
C LEU A 36 -2.01 2.61 20.59
N GLY A 37 -1.72 1.73 19.62
CA GLY A 37 -2.26 0.36 19.58
C GLY A 37 -3.62 0.23 18.88
N GLY A 38 -4.33 1.33 18.64
CA GLY A 38 -5.61 1.36 17.93
C GLY A 38 -5.46 1.26 16.41
N ARG A 39 -6.36 0.49 15.77
CA ARG A 39 -6.53 0.52 14.31
C ARG A 39 -7.31 1.77 13.94
N VAL A 40 -6.68 2.66 13.17
CA VAL A 40 -7.28 3.95 12.81
C VAL A 40 -8.18 3.84 11.57
N VAL A 41 -7.83 2.95 10.65
CA VAL A 41 -8.57 2.74 9.39
C VAL A 41 -8.52 1.27 8.97
N THR A 42 -9.60 0.81 8.37
CA THR A 42 -9.69 -0.46 7.68
C THR A 42 -10.32 -0.26 6.31
N PHE A 43 -10.01 -1.17 5.38
CA PHE A 43 -10.49 -1.11 4.02
C PHE A 43 -11.30 -2.36 3.71
N SER A 44 -12.27 -2.23 2.80
CA SER A 44 -12.98 -3.37 2.26
C SER A 44 -12.01 -4.28 1.49
N ARG A 45 -12.38 -5.55 1.29
CA ARG A 45 -11.55 -6.48 0.51
C ARG A 45 -11.32 -5.97 -0.92
N THR A 46 -12.35 -5.39 -1.54
CA THR A 46 -12.26 -4.81 -2.88
C THR A 46 -11.21 -3.70 -2.94
N LEU A 47 -11.28 -2.73 -2.01
CA LEU A 47 -10.33 -1.62 -1.98
C LEU A 47 -8.90 -2.07 -1.63
N VAL A 48 -8.75 -3.10 -0.79
CA VAL A 48 -7.42 -3.72 -0.53
C VAL A 48 -6.78 -4.25 -1.81
N ASN A 49 -7.58 -4.87 -2.69
CA ASN A 49 -7.07 -5.40 -3.96
C ASN A 49 -6.69 -4.26 -4.91
N GLU A 50 -7.54 -3.24 -5.06
CA GLU A 50 -7.27 -2.07 -5.89
C GLU A 50 -5.97 -1.35 -5.46
N ILE A 51 -5.81 -1.11 -4.15
CA ILE A 51 -4.59 -0.49 -3.60
C ILE A 51 -3.36 -1.36 -3.90
N ALA A 52 -3.48 -2.69 -3.74
CA ALA A 52 -2.35 -3.59 -3.97
C ALA A 52 -1.97 -3.70 -5.45
N GLU A 53 -2.94 -3.73 -6.35
CA GLU A 53 -2.72 -3.73 -7.80
C GLU A 53 -2.04 -2.44 -8.24
N ALA A 54 -2.53 -1.28 -7.79
CA ALA A 54 -1.92 0.01 -8.06
C ALA A 54 -0.47 0.08 -7.53
N ALA A 55 -0.23 -0.41 -6.32
CA ALA A 55 1.12 -0.43 -5.75
C ALA A 55 2.07 -1.38 -6.50
N VAL A 56 1.59 -2.54 -6.95
CA VAL A 56 2.39 -3.47 -7.76
C VAL A 56 2.68 -2.88 -9.14
N ALA A 57 1.72 -2.16 -9.74
CA ALA A 57 1.94 -1.45 -11.00
C ALA A 57 3.02 -0.37 -10.85
N ALA A 58 2.93 0.46 -9.81
CA ALA A 58 3.92 1.49 -9.51
C ALA A 58 5.32 0.92 -9.22
N LEU A 59 5.41 -0.24 -8.57
CA LEU A 59 6.70 -0.94 -8.36
C LEU A 59 7.33 -1.50 -9.63
N LYS A 60 6.54 -1.74 -10.68
CA LYS A 60 7.05 -2.20 -11.99
C LYS A 60 7.56 -1.04 -12.84
N GLU A 61 7.18 0.19 -12.51
CA GLU A 61 7.79 1.37 -13.11
C GLU A 61 9.20 1.54 -12.53
N PRO A 62 10.22 1.82 -13.36
CA PRO A 62 11.57 2.03 -12.86
C PRO A 62 11.57 3.22 -11.91
N MET A 63 11.76 2.92 -10.63
CA MET A 63 11.82 3.94 -9.59
C MET A 63 13.13 4.72 -9.75
N PRO A 64 13.15 6.06 -9.60
CA PRO A 64 14.38 6.87 -9.74
C PRO A 64 15.55 6.44 -8.83
N HIS A 65 15.27 5.65 -7.79
CA HIS A 65 16.24 5.10 -6.85
C HIS A 65 16.88 3.77 -7.30
N ASP A 66 16.44 3.16 -8.42
CA ASP A 66 17.08 1.98 -9.04
C ASP A 66 18.42 2.38 -9.69
N ARG A 67 19.31 2.99 -8.92
CA ARG A 67 20.74 3.09 -9.19
C ARG A 67 21.38 1.83 -8.66
N THR A 68 21.30 0.74 -9.42
CA THR A 68 22.18 -0.40 -9.19
C THR A 68 22.80 -0.80 -10.54
N ILE A 69 24.10 -0.53 -10.62
CA ILE A 69 25.12 -1.04 -11.56
C ILE A 69 25.38 -0.18 -12.81
N ARG A 70 26.42 0.65 -12.69
CA ARG A 70 27.55 0.61 -13.64
C ARG A 70 28.81 0.27 -12.86
#